data_AF-A0A966NI85-F1
#
_entry.id   AF-A0A966NI85-F1
#
_cell.length_a   1.000
_cell.length_b   1.000
_cell.length_c   1.000
_cell.angle_alpha   90.00
_cell.angle_beta   90.00
_cell.angle_gamma   90.00
#
_symmetry.space_group_name_H-M   'P 1'
#
loop_
_entity.id
_entity.type
_entity.pdbx_description
1 polymer ?
#
loop_
_entity_poly.entity_id
_entity_poly.type
_entity_poly.pdbx_seq_one_letter_code
_entity_poly.pdbx_strand_id
1 'polypeptide(L)'
;MAADADGDLHQGDGRVDLEVGDALVNQSETHTIDWRSVCSITSGLDVLGDRWSLLIVRDLIAHGTRTYSEFRESPEHVATNILADRLRLLSSLGIIERSDPHASARNNAYRLTPSGEALKPVLEELGRWSQAHLRQFHADMVDSV
;
A
#
# COMPACT_ATOMS: atom_id res chain seq x y z
N MET A 1 46.08 28.61 -10.84
CA MET A 1 45.55 28.05 -12.09
C MET A 1 45.09 26.64 -11.75
N ALA A 2 43.90 26.54 -11.15
CA ALA A 2 42.64 26.18 -11.81
C ALA A 2 42.68 24.71 -12.29
N ALA A 3 41.75 23.81 -11.97
CA ALA A 3 40.41 23.97 -11.41
C ALA A 3 39.97 22.66 -10.72
N ASP A 4 39.00 22.83 -9.83
CA ASP A 4 38.21 21.81 -9.17
C ASP A 4 37.53 20.86 -10.17
N ALA A 5 37.41 19.58 -9.79
CA ALA A 5 36.50 18.64 -10.41
C ALA A 5 35.66 18.00 -9.31
N ASP A 6 34.65 18.76 -8.86
CA ASP A 6 33.49 18.21 -8.18
C ASP A 6 32.81 17.24 -9.16
N GLY A 7 32.83 15.96 -8.79
CA GLY A 7 32.03 14.95 -9.45
C GLY A 7 30.58 15.18 -9.04
N ASP A 8 29.85 15.89 -9.89
CA ASP A 8 28.42 16.12 -9.82
C ASP A 8 27.67 14.78 -9.73
N LEU A 9 27.32 14.40 -8.50
CA LEU A 9 26.35 13.35 -8.22
C LEU A 9 25.00 13.87 -8.71
N HIS A 10 24.68 13.60 -9.96
CA HIS A 10 23.31 13.67 -10.44
C HIS A 10 22.45 12.70 -9.62
N GLN A 11 21.88 13.24 -8.56
CA GLN A 11 20.75 12.70 -7.85
C GLN A 11 19.59 12.70 -8.86
N GLY A 12 19.42 11.57 -9.54
CA GLY A 12 18.22 11.30 -10.31
C GLY A 12 17.03 11.43 -9.38
N ASP A 13 16.24 12.48 -9.59
CA ASP A 13 14.94 12.67 -8.97
C ASP A 13 14.13 11.39 -9.22
N GLY A 14 13.87 10.62 -8.15
CA GLY A 14 13.34 9.25 -8.19
C GLY A 14 11.88 9.15 -8.66
N ARG A 15 11.44 10.04 -9.56
CA ARG A 15 10.16 9.97 -10.25
C ARG A 15 10.12 8.73 -11.14
N VAL A 16 9.44 7.70 -10.66
CA VAL A 16 8.97 6.61 -11.51
C VAL A 16 7.50 6.90 -11.81
N ASP A 17 7.24 7.34 -13.04
CA ASP A 17 5.88 7.40 -13.57
C ASP A 17 5.44 5.97 -13.90
N LEU A 18 4.55 5.40 -13.08
CA LEU A 18 3.96 4.08 -13.32
C LEU A 18 2.95 4.19 -14.48
N GLU A 19 3.39 3.89 -15.71
CA GLU A 19 2.49 3.74 -16.86
C GLU A 19 1.71 2.43 -16.75
N VAL A 20 0.43 2.53 -16.42
CA VAL A 20 -0.49 1.39 -16.36
C VAL A 20 -1.01 1.12 -17.78
N GLY A 21 -0.82 -0.11 -18.27
CA GLY A 21 -1.33 -0.58 -19.56
C GLY A 21 -2.84 -0.34 -19.72
N ASP A 22 -3.19 0.35 -20.79
CA ASP A 22 -4.42 1.10 -20.99
C ASP A 22 -5.67 0.24 -21.26
N ALA A 23 -6.72 0.51 -20.48
CA ALA A 23 -8.06 0.74 -21.02
C ALA A 23 -8.93 1.40 -19.94
N LEU A 24 -9.23 2.70 -20.14
CA LEU A 24 -10.22 3.53 -19.41
C LEU A 24 -9.74 4.24 -18.13
N VAL A 25 -8.63 5.01 -18.18
CA VAL A 25 -8.29 5.95 -17.11
C VAL A 25 -8.62 7.39 -17.51
N ASN A 26 -9.57 7.99 -16.80
CA ASN A 26 -9.83 9.43 -16.81
C ASN A 26 -8.61 10.18 -16.25
N GLN A 27 -8.05 11.10 -17.03
CA GLN A 27 -6.72 11.72 -16.87
C GLN A 27 -6.60 12.77 -15.75
N SER A 28 -7.03 12.50 -14.52
CA SER A 28 -6.96 13.53 -13.48
C SER A 28 -6.78 12.98 -12.07
N GLU A 29 -5.71 12.21 -11.84
CA GLU A 29 -5.02 12.02 -10.55
C GLU A 29 -3.89 10.97 -10.72
N THR A 30 -2.74 11.39 -11.24
CA THR A 30 -1.52 10.58 -11.17
C THR A 30 -1.11 10.49 -9.70
N HIS A 31 -1.30 9.33 -9.08
CA HIS A 31 -0.92 9.13 -7.69
C HIS A 31 0.61 9.02 -7.64
N THR A 32 1.27 10.13 -7.31
CA THR A 32 2.73 10.22 -7.23
C THR A 32 3.15 9.79 -5.83
N ILE A 33 4.02 8.78 -5.76
CA ILE A 33 4.65 8.38 -4.50
C ILE A 33 5.84 9.30 -4.29
N ASP A 34 5.85 10.03 -3.17
CA ASP A 34 6.98 10.83 -2.74
C ASP A 34 7.99 9.92 -2.01
N TRP A 35 8.98 9.44 -2.75
CA TRP A 35 10.01 8.56 -2.22
C TRP A 35 10.98 9.34 -1.35
N ARG A 36 10.95 9.10 -0.04
CA ARG A 36 11.72 9.91 0.93
C ARG A 36 13.20 9.55 1.00
N SER A 37 13.57 8.34 0.56
CA SER A 37 14.96 7.88 0.53
C SER A 37 15.16 6.68 -0.39
N VAL A 38 16.42 6.39 -0.70
CA VAL A 38 16.85 5.17 -1.43
C VAL A 38 16.85 3.90 -0.56
N CYS A 39 16.51 4.01 0.73
CA CYS A 39 16.48 2.88 1.66
C CYS A 39 15.24 2.03 1.39
N SER A 40 15.43 0.73 1.13
CA SER A 40 14.34 -0.21 0.81
C SER A 40 13.27 -0.28 1.91
N ILE A 41 13.66 -0.16 3.18
CA ILE A 41 12.73 -0.14 4.31
C ILE A 41 11.84 1.11 4.25
N THR A 42 12.46 2.27 4.04
CA THR A 42 11.73 3.54 3.94
C THR A 42 10.83 3.56 2.71
N SER A 43 11.27 3.05 1.56
CA SER A 43 10.41 2.91 0.38
C SER A 43 9.21 2.00 0.66
N GLY A 44 9.42 0.90 1.40
CA GLY A 44 8.30 0.06 1.86
C GLY A 44 7.30 0.84 2.72
N LEU A 45 7.78 1.72 3.61
CA LEU A 45 6.95 2.59 4.43
C LEU A 45 6.29 3.74 3.66
N ASP A 46 6.86 4.20 2.56
CA ASP A 46 6.22 5.22 1.71
C ASP A 46 4.96 4.65 1.00
N VAL A 47 4.88 3.32 0.85
CA VAL A 47 3.71 2.61 0.31
C VAL A 47 2.78 2.10 1.41
N LEU A 48 3.33 1.39 2.40
CA LEU A 48 2.55 0.67 3.41
C LEU A 48 2.40 1.46 4.72
N GLY A 49 3.27 2.42 4.98
CA GLY A 49 3.37 3.09 6.27
C GLY A 49 2.21 4.03 6.62
N ASP A 50 1.28 4.27 5.68
CA ASP A 50 0.02 4.92 6.04
C ASP A 50 -0.96 3.94 6.69
N ARG A 51 -1.74 4.43 7.65
CA ARG A 51 -2.65 3.63 8.45
C ARG A 51 -3.58 2.73 7.62
N TRP A 52 -4.00 3.17 6.45
CA TRP A 52 -5.08 2.50 5.69
C TRP A 52 -4.55 1.45 4.72
N SER A 53 -3.38 1.67 4.10
CA SER A 53 -2.78 0.69 3.20
C SER A 53 -2.46 -0.63 3.90
N LEU A 54 -1.90 -0.57 5.11
CA LEU A 54 -1.65 -1.77 5.92
C LEU A 54 -2.95 -2.48 6.33
N LEU A 55 -4.02 -1.74 6.66
CA LEU A 55 -5.31 -2.33 7.01
C LEU A 55 -5.93 -3.09 5.82
N ILE A 56 -5.86 -2.53 4.61
CA ILE A 56 -6.36 -3.20 3.40
C ILE A 56 -5.60 -4.51 3.16
N VAL A 57 -4.27 -4.48 3.25
CA VAL A 57 -3.44 -5.68 3.06
C VAL A 57 -3.72 -6.72 4.15
N ARG A 58 -3.81 -6.30 5.42
CA ARG A 58 -4.18 -7.16 6.56
C ARG A 58 -5.50 -7.87 6.31
N ASP A 59 -6.54 -7.12 5.94
CA ASP A 59 -7.88 -7.66 5.73
C ASP A 59 -7.91 -8.68 4.59
N LEU A 60 -7.14 -8.44 3.51
CA LEU A 60 -7.02 -9.39 2.42
C LEU A 60 -6.25 -10.66 2.81
N ILE A 61 -5.24 -10.55 3.66
CA ILE A 61 -4.52 -11.72 4.21
C ILE A 61 -5.46 -12.56 5.10
N ALA A 62 -6.19 -11.91 6.00
CA ALA A 62 -7.02 -12.58 6.99
C ALA A 62 -8.31 -13.16 6.41
N HIS A 63 -8.85 -12.53 5.36
CA HIS A 63 -10.19 -12.83 4.86
C HIS A 63 -10.26 -13.17 3.37
N GLY A 64 -9.15 -13.08 2.65
CA GLY A 64 -9.10 -13.31 1.22
C GLY A 64 -9.75 -12.17 0.42
N THR A 65 -10.51 -12.53 -0.61
CA THR A 65 -11.08 -11.55 -1.55
C THR A 65 -12.15 -10.67 -0.88
N ARG A 66 -12.06 -9.35 -1.03
CA ARG A 66 -12.96 -8.37 -0.38
C ARG A 66 -13.44 -7.28 -1.35
N THR A 67 -14.71 -6.93 -1.26
CA THR A 67 -15.32 -5.81 -1.98
C THR A 67 -15.03 -4.46 -1.33
N TYR A 68 -15.19 -3.39 -2.10
CA TYR A 68 -15.12 -2.02 -1.58
C TYR A 68 -16.08 -1.78 -0.40
N SER A 69 -17.29 -2.36 -0.46
CA SER A 69 -18.28 -2.24 0.63
C SER A 69 -17.80 -2.95 1.90
N GLU A 70 -17.22 -4.15 1.78
CA GLU A 70 -16.68 -4.87 2.94
C GLU A 70 -15.54 -4.11 3.63
N PHE A 71 -14.64 -3.46 2.87
CA PHE A 71 -13.61 -2.61 3.47
C PHE A 71 -14.20 -1.41 4.21
N ARG A 72 -15.31 -0.84 3.73
CA ARG A 72 -16.00 0.26 4.41
C ARG A 72 -16.73 -0.14 5.68
N GLU A 73 -17.18 -1.39 5.73
CA GLU A 73 -17.87 -1.98 6.88
C GLU A 73 -16.87 -2.52 7.93
N SER A 74 -15.56 -2.39 7.68
CA SER A 74 -14.52 -2.73 8.66
C SER A 74 -14.65 -1.91 9.95
N PRO A 75 -14.30 -2.49 11.12
CA PRO A 75 -14.36 -1.80 12.41
C PRO A 75 -13.61 -0.46 12.46
N GLU A 76 -12.59 -0.28 11.62
CA GLU A 76 -11.74 0.90 11.58
C GLU A 76 -12.31 2.08 10.77
N HIS A 77 -13.46 1.90 10.10
CA HIS A 77 -14.24 2.97 9.45
C HIS A 77 -13.43 3.91 8.54
N VAL A 78 -12.78 3.38 7.52
CA VAL A 78 -12.02 4.17 6.54
C VAL A 78 -12.94 5.11 5.72
N ALA A 79 -12.52 6.37 5.58
CA ALA A 79 -13.23 7.34 4.73
C ALA A 79 -13.20 6.90 3.25
N THR A 80 -14.28 7.15 2.52
CA THR A 80 -14.48 6.64 1.14
C THR A 80 -13.43 7.13 0.15
N ASN A 81 -13.06 8.41 0.21
CA ASN A 81 -12.01 8.97 -0.63
C ASN A 81 -10.66 8.31 -0.35
N ILE A 82 -10.30 8.18 0.93
CA ILE A 82 -9.04 7.56 1.34
C ILE A 82 -8.97 6.09 0.90
N LEU A 83 -10.04 5.33 1.11
CA LEU A 83 -10.10 3.93 0.66
C LEU A 83 -9.95 3.82 -0.85
N ALA A 84 -10.65 4.65 -1.63
CA ALA A 84 -10.53 4.65 -3.08
C ALA A 84 -9.10 4.96 -3.53
N ASP A 85 -8.46 5.96 -2.92
CA ASP A 85 -7.08 6.36 -3.24
C ASP A 85 -6.07 5.25 -2.89
N ARG A 86 -6.24 4.57 -1.76
CA ARG A 86 -5.37 3.44 -1.37
C ARG A 86 -5.57 2.21 -2.25
N LEU A 87 -6.81 1.85 -2.58
CA LEU A 87 -7.07 0.75 -3.49
C LEU A 87 -6.47 1.02 -4.88
N ARG A 88 -6.52 2.26 -5.37
CA ARG A 88 -5.86 2.66 -6.62
C ARG A 88 -4.35 2.54 -6.51
N LEU A 89 -3.73 3.07 -5.45
CA LEU A 89 -2.29 2.99 -5.21
C LEU A 89 -1.78 1.54 -5.16
N LEU A 90 -2.42 0.71 -4.35
CA LEU A 90 -2.01 -0.68 -4.18
C LEU A 90 -2.23 -1.49 -5.47
N SER A 91 -3.25 -1.15 -6.26
CA SER A 91 -3.47 -1.76 -7.58
C SER A 91 -2.41 -1.32 -8.59
N SER A 92 -2.04 -0.04 -8.63
CA SER A 92 -1.03 0.47 -9.56
C SER A 92 0.37 -0.10 -9.27
N LEU A 93 0.65 -0.41 -8.01
CA LEU A 93 1.87 -1.09 -7.59
C LEU A 93 1.81 -2.62 -7.74
N GLY A 94 0.69 -3.17 -8.21
CA GLY A 94 0.52 -4.61 -8.37
C GLY A 94 0.56 -5.39 -7.07
N ILE A 95 0.22 -4.77 -5.93
CA ILE A 95 0.10 -5.43 -4.62
C ILE A 95 -1.26 -6.12 -4.50
N ILE A 96 -2.30 -5.47 -5.02
CA ILE A 96 -3.65 -6.03 -5.13
C ILE A 96 -4.12 -5.97 -6.57
N GLU A 97 -5.13 -6.75 -6.90
CA GLU A 97 -5.80 -6.71 -8.19
C GLU A 97 -7.30 -6.91 -8.06
N ARG A 98 -8.05 -6.47 -9.08
CA ARG A 98 -9.48 -6.72 -9.16
C ARG A 98 -9.72 -8.20 -9.46
N SER A 99 -10.64 -8.79 -8.72
CA SER A 99 -11.09 -10.17 -8.88
C SER A 99 -11.67 -10.43 -10.28
N ASP A 100 -12.55 -9.52 -10.73
CA ASP A 100 -13.16 -9.49 -12.05
C ASP A 100 -12.88 -8.12 -12.70
N PRO A 101 -12.06 -8.05 -13.77
CA PRO A 101 -11.81 -6.81 -14.50
C PRO A 101 -13.05 -6.17 -15.13
N HIS A 102 -14.11 -6.95 -15.37
CA HIS A 102 -15.33 -6.51 -16.05
C HIS A 102 -16.45 -6.07 -15.08
N ALA A 103 -16.29 -6.30 -13.78
CA ALA A 103 -17.29 -5.89 -12.81
C ALA A 103 -17.27 -4.37 -12.58
N SER A 104 -18.46 -3.83 -12.27
CA SER A 104 -18.60 -2.40 -11.96
C SER A 104 -17.78 -2.05 -10.71
N ALA A 105 -17.32 -0.79 -10.62
CA ALA A 105 -16.53 -0.33 -9.48
C ALA A 105 -17.17 -0.60 -8.11
N ARG A 106 -18.51 -0.67 -8.04
CA ARG A 106 -19.27 -0.95 -6.83
C ARG A 106 -19.27 -2.43 -6.41
N ASN A 107 -19.14 -3.34 -7.39
CA ASN A 107 -19.17 -4.79 -7.17
C ASN A 107 -17.78 -5.43 -7.31
N ASN A 108 -16.75 -4.63 -7.59
CA ASN A 108 -15.39 -5.14 -7.67
C ASN A 108 -14.91 -5.58 -6.30
N ALA A 109 -14.54 -6.86 -6.23
CA ALA A 109 -13.73 -7.38 -5.14
C ALA A 109 -12.25 -7.33 -5.51
N TYR A 110 -11.40 -7.23 -4.50
CA TYR A 110 -9.95 -7.14 -4.59
C TYR A 110 -9.34 -8.37 -3.96
N ARG A 111 -8.22 -8.84 -4.52
CA ARG A 111 -7.40 -9.91 -3.95
C ARG A 111 -5.93 -9.49 -3.95
N LEU A 112 -5.11 -10.14 -3.13
CA LEU A 112 -3.66 -9.98 -3.20
C LEU A 112 -3.13 -10.61 -4.49
N THR A 113 -2.12 -9.96 -5.06
CA THR A 113 -1.25 -10.58 -6.07
C THR A 113 -0.17 -11.40 -5.36
N PRO A 114 0.68 -12.16 -6.09
CA PRO A 114 1.86 -12.78 -5.49
C PRO A 114 2.79 -11.78 -4.76
N SER A 115 2.86 -10.52 -5.24
CA SER A 115 3.63 -9.47 -4.56
C SER A 115 2.97 -9.03 -3.25
N GLY A 116 1.65 -8.98 -3.19
CA GLY A 116 0.92 -8.65 -1.96
C GLY A 116 0.99 -9.77 -0.92
N GLU A 117 0.90 -11.04 -1.35
CA GLU A 117 1.04 -12.20 -0.46
C GLU A 117 2.43 -12.25 0.21
N ALA A 118 3.47 -11.76 -0.45
CA ALA A 118 4.82 -11.68 0.11
C ALA A 118 4.93 -10.73 1.32
N LEU A 119 3.92 -9.89 1.57
CA LEU A 119 3.86 -9.01 2.76
C LEU A 119 3.39 -9.73 4.02
N LYS A 120 2.78 -10.91 3.90
CA LYS A 120 2.29 -11.69 5.04
C LYS A 120 3.32 -11.88 6.16
N PRO A 121 4.55 -12.39 5.92
CA PRO A 121 5.55 -12.54 6.99
C PRO A 121 5.92 -11.20 7.64
N VAL A 122 5.91 -10.09 6.89
CA VAL A 122 6.20 -8.75 7.45
C VAL A 122 5.14 -8.33 8.46
N LEU A 123 3.85 -8.54 8.13
CA LEU A 123 2.74 -8.23 9.03
C LEU A 123 2.72 -9.15 10.25
N GLU A 124 3.06 -10.43 10.08
CA GLU A 124 3.20 -11.38 11.19
C GLU A 124 4.32 -10.95 12.16
N GLU A 125 5.51 -10.59 11.66
CA GLU A 125 6.58 -10.07 12.54
C GLU A 125 6.17 -8.78 13.25
N LEU A 126 5.53 -7.86 12.53
CA LEU A 126 5.05 -6.60 13.11
C LEU A 126 4.03 -6.85 14.22
N GLY A 127 3.10 -7.79 14.00
CA GLY A 127 2.13 -8.24 15.00
C GLY A 127 2.83 -8.83 16.23
N ARG A 128 3.77 -9.75 16.04
CA ARG A 128 4.55 -10.37 17.14
C ARG A 128 5.31 -9.33 17.96
N TRP A 129 6.01 -8.41 17.29
CA TRP A 129 6.71 -7.32 17.96
C TRP A 129 5.74 -6.42 18.75
N SER A 130 4.59 -6.08 18.16
CA SER A 130 3.57 -5.25 18.81
C SER A 130 3.02 -5.92 20.07
N GLN A 131 2.71 -7.20 20.01
CA GLN A 131 2.25 -7.96 21.17
C GLN A 131 3.31 -8.03 22.28
N ALA A 132 4.58 -8.19 21.93
CA ALA A 132 5.68 -8.29 22.89
C ALA A 132 6.03 -6.96 23.56
N HIS A 133 5.94 -5.84 22.84
CA HIS A 133 6.50 -4.56 23.30
C HIS A 133 5.47 -3.45 23.51
N LEU A 134 4.33 -3.49 22.80
CA LEU A 134 3.31 -2.46 22.86
C LEU A 134 2.11 -2.81 23.74
N ARG A 135 1.93 -4.08 24.13
CA ARG A 135 0.80 -4.52 24.99
C ARG A 135 0.71 -3.73 26.30
N GLN A 136 1.83 -3.31 26.87
CA GLN A 136 1.86 -2.45 28.07
C GLN A 136 1.24 -1.05 27.85
N PHE A 137 1.22 -0.57 26.62
CA PHE A 137 0.65 0.73 26.23
C PHE A 137 -0.74 0.59 25.60
N HIS A 138 -1.12 -0.61 25.17
CA HIS A 138 -2.40 -0.92 24.53
C HIS A 138 -2.90 -2.30 24.98
N ALA A 139 -3.49 -2.36 26.16
CA ALA A 139 -3.84 -3.61 26.85
C ALA A 139 -4.91 -4.45 26.13
N ASP A 140 -5.80 -3.79 25.37
CA ASP A 140 -6.92 -4.42 24.66
C ASP A 140 -6.51 -4.96 23.28
N MET A 141 -5.21 -5.04 22.97
CA MET A 141 -4.70 -5.55 21.68
C MET A 141 -5.09 -7.03 21.48
N VAL A 142 -5.82 -7.27 20.39
CA VAL A 142 -6.19 -8.61 19.90
C VAL A 142 -5.32 -9.01 18.71
N ASP A 143 -5.11 -10.32 18.55
CA ASP A 143 -4.42 -10.81 17.36
C ASP A 143 -5.30 -10.59 16.13
N SER A 144 -4.73 -9.96 15.11
CA SER A 144 -5.46 -9.44 13.96
C SER A 144 -5.07 -10.11 12.64
N VAL A 145 -4.24 -11.16 12.71
CA VAL A 145 -3.74 -11.96 11.57
C VAL A 145 -4.05 -13.44 11.81
#